data_AF-W2NIY7-F1
#
_entry.id   AF-W2NIY7-F1
#
_cell.length_a   1.000
_cell.length_b   1.000
_cell.length_c   1.000
_cell.angle_alpha   90.00
_cell.angle_beta   90.00
_cell.angle_gamma   90.00
#
_symmetry.space_group_name_H-M   'P 1'
#
loop_
_entity.id
_entity.type
_entity.pdbx_description
1 polymer ?
#
loop_
_entity_poly.entity_id
_entity_poly.type
_entity_poly.pdbx_seq_one_letter_code
_entity_poly.pdbx_strand_id
1 'polypeptide(L)'
;MEDEELDVMLLVGEAVQRHEQELKEARREVFAMLIEDAWRTAMRSRHYLTSQCLDTPSESAWMVLFEYGSDLNFLNATSLT
;
A
#
# COMPACT_ATOMS: atom_id res chain seq x y z
N MET A 1 -51.83 21.47 13.72
CA MET A 1 -51.48 20.16 14.31
C MET A 1 -50.97 19.22 13.23
N GLU A 2 -51.76 18.83 12.22
CA GLU A 2 -51.28 17.97 11.11
C GLU A 2 -50.18 18.62 10.25
N ASP A 3 -50.28 19.92 9.93
CA ASP A 3 -49.24 20.63 9.16
C ASP A 3 -47.92 20.77 9.92
N GLU A 4 -47.97 20.91 11.25
CA GLU A 4 -46.78 20.98 12.11
C GLU A 4 -46.09 19.61 12.24
N GLU A 5 -46.88 18.54 12.28
CA GLU A 5 -46.36 17.17 12.30
C GLU A 5 -45.66 16.81 10.99
N LEU A 6 -46.23 17.25 9.86
CA LEU A 6 -45.61 17.08 8.54
C LEU A 6 -44.28 17.85 8.43
N ASP A 7 -44.22 19.06 8.95
CA ASP A 7 -43.00 19.89 8.94
C ASP A 7 -41.89 19.28 9.82
N VAL A 8 -42.26 18.75 10.98
CA VAL A 8 -41.34 18.00 11.85
C VAL A 8 -40.84 16.73 11.15
N MET A 9 -41.71 15.98 10.48
CA MET A 9 -41.29 14.79 9.71
C MET A 9 -40.32 15.15 8.58
N LEU A 10 -40.52 16.28 7.90
CA LEU A 10 -39.63 16.76 6.85
C LEU A 10 -38.23 17.07 7.42
N LEU A 11 -38.17 17.82 8.52
CA LEU A 11 -36.91 18.17 9.20
C LEU A 11 -36.15 16.93 9.67
N VAL A 12 -36.86 15.94 10.22
CA VAL A 12 -36.25 14.66 10.63
C VAL A 12 -35.73 13.89 9.41
N GLY A 13 -36.49 13.85 8.32
CA GLY A 13 -36.07 13.21 7.07
C GLY A 13 -34.77 13.82 6.51
N GLU A 14 -34.70 15.15 6.47
CA GLU A 14 -33.49 15.86 6.03
C GLU A 14 -32.29 15.61 6.95
N ALA A 15 -32.51 15.59 8.27
CA ALA A 15 -31.47 15.32 9.24
C ALA A 15 -30.93 13.89 9.10
N VAL A 16 -31.80 12.90 8.89
CA VAL A 16 -31.41 11.51 8.65
C VAL A 16 -30.63 11.39 7.34
N GLN A 17 -31.10 12.01 6.27
CA GLN A 17 -30.41 11.98 4.98
C GLN A 17 -28.99 12.58 5.06
N ARG A 18 -28.85 13.69 5.77
CA ARG A 18 -27.55 14.32 6.01
C ARG A 18 -26.62 13.39 6.80
N HIS A 19 -27.15 12.79 7.87
CA HIS A 19 -26.39 11.86 8.70
C HIS A 19 -25.94 10.62 7.91
N GLU A 20 -26.80 10.04 7.08
CA GLU A 20 -26.45 8.90 6.24
C GLU A 20 -25.34 9.24 5.24
N GLN A 21 -25.37 10.45 4.67
CA GLN A 21 -24.34 10.92 3.76
C GLN A 21 -23.00 11.09 4.47
N GLU A 22 -22.98 11.75 5.62
CA GLU A 22 -21.78 11.91 6.46
C GLU A 22 -21.20 10.54 6.87
N LEU A 23 -22.07 9.61 7.27
CA LEU A 23 -21.67 8.25 7.64
C LEU A 23 -21.06 7.50 6.45
N LYS A 24 -21.62 7.68 5.25
CA LYS A 24 -21.10 7.06 4.02
C LYS A 24 -19.73 7.61 3.65
N GLU A 25 -19.51 8.91 3.83
CA GLU A 25 -18.23 9.57 3.60
C GLU A 25 -17.18 9.09 4.61
N ALA A 26 -17.50 9.10 5.90
CA ALA A 26 -16.63 8.59 6.96
C ALA A 26 -16.24 7.12 6.73
N ARG A 27 -17.20 6.27 6.34
CA ARG A 27 -16.93 4.86 5.99
C ARG A 27 -15.97 4.73 4.82
N ARG A 28 -16.12 5.58 3.79
CA ARG A 28 -15.22 5.58 2.62
C ARG A 28 -13.80 5.96 3.02
N GLU A 29 -13.65 7.00 3.85
CA GLU A 29 -12.34 7.45 4.33
C GLU A 29 -11.65 6.38 5.19
N VAL A 30 -12.38 5.79 6.14
CA VAL A 30 -11.87 4.69 6.96
C VAL A 30 -11.42 3.52 6.09
N PHE A 31 -12.22 3.15 5.09
CA PHE A 31 -11.86 2.05 4.19
C PHE A 31 -10.61 2.35 3.36
N ALA A 32 -10.46 3.59 2.86
CA ALA A 32 -9.25 4.01 2.15
C ALA A 32 -8.01 3.92 3.05
N MET A 33 -8.11 4.36 4.30
CA MET A 33 -7.01 4.25 5.28
C MET A 33 -6.64 2.79 5.57
N LEU A 34 -7.64 1.90 5.70
CA LEU A 34 -7.40 0.47 5.91
C LEU A 34 -6.67 -0.17 4.72
N ILE A 35 -7.05 0.17 3.48
CA ILE A 35 -6.36 -0.31 2.27
C ILE A 35 -4.92 0.17 2.25
N GLU A 36 -4.70 1.45 2.54
CA GLU A 36 -3.35 2.02 2.52
C GLU A 36 -2.44 1.35 3.56
N ASP A 37 -2.95 1.14 4.78
CA ASP A 37 -2.19 0.47 5.84
C ASP A 37 -1.85 -0.99 5.49
N ALA A 38 -2.82 -1.73 4.95
CA ALA A 38 -2.61 -3.10 4.48
C ALA A 38 -1.56 -3.14 3.35
N TRP A 39 -1.61 -2.21 2.40
CA TRP A 39 -0.64 -2.09 1.33
C TRP A 39 0.77 -1.76 1.86
N ARG A 40 0.90 -0.80 2.78
CA ARG A 40 2.19 -0.44 3.39
C ARG A 40 2.79 -1.63 4.13
N THR A 41 1.97 -2.38 4.87
CA THR A 41 2.40 -3.58 5.58
C THR A 41 2.89 -4.65 4.60
N ALA A 42 2.13 -4.94 3.54
CA ALA A 42 2.55 -5.88 2.50
C ALA A 42 3.87 -5.45 1.82
N MET A 43 4.03 -4.16 1.54
CA MET A 43 5.24 -3.62 0.93
C MET A 43 6.47 -3.76 1.84
N ARG A 44 6.32 -3.47 3.14
CA ARG A 44 7.39 -3.68 4.13
C ARG A 44 7.76 -5.15 4.25
N SER A 45 6.77 -6.03 4.37
CA SER A 45 7.00 -7.48 4.44
C SER A 45 7.74 -7.98 3.21
N ARG A 46 7.34 -7.55 2.00
CA ARG A 46 8.05 -7.88 0.77
C ARG A 46 9.49 -7.37 0.81
N HIS A 47 9.71 -6.11 1.19
CA HIS A 47 11.05 -5.54 1.28
C HIS A 47 11.96 -6.33 2.22
N TYR A 48 11.48 -6.69 3.41
CA TYR A 48 12.26 -7.49 4.36
C TYR A 48 12.58 -8.89 3.83
N LEU A 49 11.60 -9.57 3.24
CA LEU A 49 11.84 -10.88 2.63
C LEU A 49 12.84 -10.78 1.47
N THR A 50 12.69 -9.80 0.58
CA THR A 50 13.62 -9.64 -0.54
C THR A 50 15.02 -9.27 -0.07
N SER A 51 15.15 -8.34 0.89
CA SER A 51 16.45 -7.91 1.39
C SER A 51 17.18 -9.02 2.16
N GLN A 52 16.45 -9.89 2.87
CA GLN A 52 17.03 -11.07 3.50
C GLN A 52 17.50 -12.13 2.49
N CYS A 53 16.91 -12.16 1.29
CA CYS A 53 17.33 -13.05 0.22
C CYS A 53 18.44 -12.47 -0.67
N LEU A 54 18.86 -11.23 -0.45
CA LEU A 54 19.98 -10.63 -1.16
C LEU A 54 21.25 -10.83 -0.33
N ASP A 55 22.31 -11.30 -0.98
CA ASP A 55 23.64 -11.30 -0.37
C ASP A 55 24.02 -9.88 0.06
N THR A 56 24.84 -9.76 1.10
CA THR A 56 25.47 -8.49 1.45
C THR A 56 26.08 -7.92 0.17
N PRO A 57 25.87 -6.64 -0.19
CA PRO A 57 26.34 -6.12 -1.46
C PRO A 57 27.83 -6.41 -1.71
N SER A 58 28.67 -6.24 -0.68
CA SER A 58 30.12 -6.55 -0.70
C SER A 58 30.46 -8.03 -0.87
N GLU A 59 29.55 -8.93 -0.50
CA GLU A 59 29.71 -10.38 -0.60
C GLU A 59 28.98 -10.96 -1.82
N SER A 60 28.24 -10.13 -2.56
CA SER A 60 27.56 -10.57 -3.76
C SER A 60 28.55 -11.11 -4.79
N ALA A 61 28.14 -12.13 -5.54
CA ALA A 61 28.96 -12.73 -6.59
C ALA A 61 29.51 -11.70 -7.59
N TRP A 62 28.75 -10.64 -7.85
CA TRP A 62 29.16 -9.51 -8.69
C TRP A 62 30.31 -8.70 -8.09
N MET A 63 30.27 -8.38 -6.79
CA MET A 63 31.36 -7.64 -6.14
C MET A 63 32.63 -8.48 -6.04
N VAL A 64 32.50 -9.78 -5.76
CA VAL A 64 33.65 -10.70 -5.74
C VAL A 64 34.30 -10.82 -7.12
N LEU A 65 33.49 -10.91 -8.19
CA LEU A 65 33.98 -10.93 -9.57
C LEU A 65 34.63 -9.61 -9.98
N PHE A 66 34.09 -8.48 -9.53
CA PHE A 66 34.66 -7.17 -9.81
C PHE A 66 36.00 -6.96 -9.11
N GLU A 67 36.12 -7.37 -7.85
CA GLU A 67 37.30 -7.12 -7.01
C GLU A 67 38.43 -8.11 -7.26
N TYR A 68 38.12 -9.38 -7.53
CA TYR A 68 39.11 -10.46 -7.66
C TYR A 68 39.07 -11.20 -9.02
N GLY A 69 38.06 -10.93 -9.86
CA GLY A 69 37.92 -11.60 -11.16
C GLY A 69 38.78 -10.98 -12.25
N SER A 70 38.87 -11.70 -13.37
CA SER A 70 39.49 -11.21 -14.61
C SER A 70 38.43 -10.78 -15.63
N ASP A 71 38.84 -10.03 -16.65
CA ASP A 71 37.97 -9.62 -17.77
C ASP A 71 37.25 -10.82 -18.41
N LEU A 72 37.91 -11.97 -18.49
CA LEU A 72 37.31 -13.20 -19.01
C LEU A 72 36.22 -13.75 -18.08
N ASN A 73 36.39 -13.64 -16.76
CA ASN A 73 35.36 -14.03 -15.79
C ASN A 73 34.13 -13.12 -15.90
N PHE A 74 34.35 -11.83 -16.06
CA PHE A 74 33.28 -10.86 -16.26
C PHE A 74 32.51 -11.18 -17.55
N LEU A 75 33.20 -11.30 -18.67
CA LEU A 75 32.59 -11.63 -19.96
C LEU A 75 31.76 -12.92 -19.89
N ASN A 76 32.26 -13.97 -19.23
CA ASN A 76 31.52 -15.23 -19.10
C ASN A 76 30.31 -15.12 -18.15
N ALA A 77 30.40 -14.34 -17.07
CA ALA A 77 29.30 -14.17 -16.13
C ALA A 77 28.19 -13.24 -16.68
N THR A 78 28.55 -12.27 -17.53
CA THR A 78 27.62 -11.31 -18.11
C THR A 78 27.13 -11.67 -19.50
N SER A 79 27.78 -12.64 -20.16
CA SER A 79 27.33 -13.12 -21.46
C SER A 79 26.00 -13.84 -21.25
N LEU A 80 24.94 -13.30 -21.85
CA LEU A 80 23.66 -13.97 -21.99
C LEU A 80 23.83 -15.10 -23.02
N THR A 81 24.47 -16.20 -22.63
CA THR A 81 24.44 -17.47 -23.39
C THR A 81 23.24 -18.31 -22.99
#